data_AF-A0A374A7M5-F1
#
_entry.id   AF-A0A374A7M5-F1
#
_cell.length_a   1.000
_cell.length_b   1.000
_cell.length_c   1.000
_cell.angle_alpha   90.00
_cell.angle_beta   90.00
_cell.angle_gamma   90.00
#
_symmetry.space_group_name_H-M   'P 1'
#
loop_
_entity.id
_entity.type
_entity.pdbx_description
1 polymer ?
#
loop_
_entity_poly.entity_id
_entity_poly.type
_entity_poly.pdbx_seq_one_letter_code
_entity_poly.pdbx_strand_id
1 'polypeptide(L)'
;MIAHIEKYFGKINNFLHDDSCSEYPLDIAVIAPRKEHNYYTLITVNMSNHEVLESDDIDGNTCHQELLINLPPDWKLGLSDWTEEKWCWPIRLITSLARQCIRHRTCISWGKTMELGGDNTFSEGTKLCAIVLLSPSIFGDKSSTCKTQGAGSVEFYQVIPLYREELQFIQDKDIDEFFEICPDDALETINPLRLNVVTDAEKIGYDISYIDDAKKHEEKIEELHLSADELAPYNHMAIYLRWCIEHNLMSQPFLFRHGDLVDRVKAEDSIDLREFIRDNEDLHGGLSTILLNRVGTMFTKWYNWENRSTPYAYIKDIQAYAMDYFKGRIWNSEDETDAAYLLLPWTEKYYHDMAALIDSRFKEWEDEPQTDPQFLHIPQDNIKLLLKDWSKAIECTVSSRVLVVGCEIATCIRQKPFAEDMGWDSGWLFLADGDEDNDECRYEYCDLNTICNYSPDVMQYLDFPYDTRLVRKEDGKLYVDEE
;
A
#
# COMPACT_ATOMS: atom_id res chain seq x y z
N MET A 1 -7.11 -27.08 0.18
CA MET A 1 -6.16 -26.56 -0.81
C MET A 1 -6.86 -26.24 -2.14
N ILE A 2 -7.27 -27.20 -2.98
CA ILE A 2 -7.92 -26.86 -4.28
C ILE A 2 -9.11 -25.90 -4.17
N ALA A 3 -10.06 -26.17 -3.27
CA ALA A 3 -11.20 -25.26 -3.06
C ALA A 3 -10.80 -23.87 -2.54
N HIS A 4 -9.66 -23.75 -1.84
CA HIS A 4 -9.11 -22.46 -1.42
C HIS A 4 -8.52 -21.73 -2.62
N ILE A 5 -7.77 -22.46 -3.47
CA ILE A 5 -7.20 -21.91 -4.70
C ILE A 5 -8.30 -21.36 -5.59
N GLU A 6 -9.33 -22.15 -5.88
CA GLU A 6 -10.43 -21.73 -6.73
C GLU A 6 -11.25 -20.56 -6.16
N LYS A 7 -11.29 -20.44 -4.84
CA LYS A 7 -12.00 -19.37 -4.15
C LYS A 7 -11.28 -18.02 -4.25
N TYR A 8 -9.96 -17.99 -4.05
CA TYR A 8 -9.21 -16.73 -3.93
C TYR A 8 -8.39 -16.40 -5.18
N PHE A 9 -7.70 -17.37 -5.78
CA PHE A 9 -6.85 -17.13 -6.94
C PHE A 9 -7.59 -17.31 -8.27
N GLY A 10 -8.72 -18.04 -8.26
CA GLY A 10 -9.59 -18.26 -9.40
C GLY A 10 -9.63 -19.70 -9.90
N LYS A 11 -10.57 -19.98 -10.81
CA LYS A 11 -10.86 -21.34 -11.30
C LYS A 11 -9.63 -21.95 -11.98
N ILE A 12 -9.29 -23.18 -11.61
CA ILE A 12 -8.17 -23.90 -12.23
C ILE A 12 -8.56 -24.34 -13.64
N ASN A 13 -7.76 -23.94 -14.62
CA ASN A 13 -7.95 -24.28 -16.03
C ASN A 13 -7.38 -25.67 -16.36
N ASN A 14 -6.16 -25.93 -15.91
CA ASN A 14 -5.44 -27.19 -16.10
C ASN A 14 -4.30 -27.31 -15.08
N PHE A 15 -3.63 -28.47 -15.11
CA PHE A 15 -2.39 -28.70 -14.38
C PHE A 15 -1.24 -28.87 -15.36
N LEU A 16 -0.05 -28.40 -14.96
CA LEU A 16 1.21 -28.77 -15.57
C LEU A 16 1.88 -29.78 -14.63
N HIS A 17 2.35 -30.89 -15.19
CA HIS A 17 3.02 -31.94 -14.44
C HIS A 17 4.52 -31.85 -14.71
N ASP A 18 5.31 -31.56 -13.68
CA ASP A 18 6.77 -31.53 -13.79
C ASP A 18 7.38 -32.87 -13.33
N ASP A 19 7.44 -33.81 -14.27
CA ASP A 19 8.02 -35.16 -14.07
C ASP A 19 9.56 -35.17 -14.10
N SER A 20 10.23 -34.02 -14.17
CA SER A 20 11.70 -33.96 -14.26
C SER A 20 12.42 -34.47 -13.01
N CYS A 21 11.73 -34.56 -11.86
CA CYS A 21 12.26 -35.11 -10.61
C CYS A 21 11.27 -36.11 -10.01
N SER A 22 11.55 -37.41 -10.13
CA SER A 22 10.69 -38.46 -9.58
C SER A 22 10.70 -38.55 -8.05
N GLU A 23 11.68 -37.96 -7.38
CA GLU A 23 11.82 -37.99 -5.92
C GLU A 23 10.85 -37.01 -5.23
N TYR A 24 10.58 -35.87 -5.90
CA TYR A 24 9.70 -34.82 -5.41
C TYR A 24 8.75 -34.39 -6.54
N PRO A 25 7.68 -35.17 -6.80
CA PRO A 25 6.71 -34.84 -7.83
C PRO A 25 6.01 -33.52 -7.47
N LEU A 26 5.97 -32.60 -8.43
CA LEU A 26 5.36 -31.28 -8.25
C LEU A 26 4.41 -31.02 -9.41
N ASP A 27 3.20 -30.63 -9.06
CA ASP A 27 2.20 -30.16 -10.02
C ASP A 27 2.14 -28.63 -9.97
N ILE A 28 1.67 -28.01 -11.05
CA ILE A 28 1.40 -26.58 -11.09
C ILE A 28 -0.04 -26.39 -11.55
N ALA A 29 -0.88 -25.84 -10.67
CA ALA A 29 -2.20 -25.38 -11.04
C ALA A 29 -2.09 -24.12 -11.90
N VAL A 30 -2.74 -24.12 -13.06
CA VAL A 30 -2.79 -22.99 -13.99
C VAL A 30 -4.15 -22.34 -13.89
N ILE A 31 -4.15 -21.05 -13.61
CA ILE A 31 -5.33 -20.21 -13.62
C ILE A 31 -5.17 -19.19 -14.74
N ALA A 32 -6.14 -19.14 -15.66
CA ALA A 32 -6.08 -18.26 -16.82
C ALA A 32 -6.40 -16.79 -16.48
N PRO A 33 -5.93 -15.84 -17.33
CA PRO A 33 -6.27 -14.43 -17.23
C PRO A 33 -7.78 -14.18 -17.12
N ARG A 34 -8.13 -13.18 -16.32
CA ARG A 34 -9.49 -12.68 -16.10
C ARG A 34 -9.49 -11.16 -16.13
N LYS A 35 -10.68 -10.54 -16.23
CA LYS A 35 -10.80 -9.08 -16.25
C LYS A 35 -10.12 -8.41 -15.05
N GLU A 36 -10.32 -8.94 -13.84
CA GLU A 36 -9.72 -8.37 -12.61
C GLU A 36 -8.24 -8.72 -12.42
N HIS A 37 -7.77 -9.79 -13.05
CA HIS A 37 -6.40 -10.28 -12.93
C HIS A 37 -5.96 -10.75 -14.33
N ASN A 38 -5.53 -9.80 -15.17
CA ASN A 38 -5.28 -10.05 -16.59
C ASN A 38 -3.91 -10.69 -16.84
N TYR A 39 -3.64 -11.78 -16.14
CA TYR A 39 -2.40 -12.55 -16.18
C TYR A 39 -2.69 -13.99 -15.76
N TYR A 40 -1.80 -14.91 -16.12
CA TYR A 40 -1.82 -16.27 -15.59
C TYR A 40 -1.34 -16.27 -14.15
N THR A 41 -2.02 -17.00 -13.27
CA THR A 41 -1.50 -17.32 -11.93
C THR A 41 -1.14 -18.80 -11.90
N LEU A 42 0.14 -19.08 -11.69
CA LEU A 42 0.68 -20.44 -11.56
C LEU A 42 0.98 -20.72 -10.10
N ILE A 43 0.43 -21.81 -9.56
CA ILE A 43 0.55 -22.16 -8.14
C ILE A 43 1.09 -23.57 -8.04
N THR A 44 2.14 -23.79 -7.26
CA THR A 44 2.61 -25.14 -6.97
C THR A 44 1.53 -25.93 -6.25
N VAL A 45 1.49 -27.22 -6.51
CA VAL A 45 0.60 -28.16 -5.87
C VAL A 45 1.45 -29.37 -5.49
N ASN A 46 1.26 -29.83 -4.26
CA ASN A 46 1.97 -30.94 -3.62
C ASN A 46 3.30 -30.55 -2.95
N MET A 47 3.76 -29.29 -3.06
CA MET A 47 4.88 -28.84 -2.22
C MET A 47 4.49 -28.97 -0.74
N SER A 48 3.24 -28.63 -0.41
CA SER A 48 2.69 -28.72 0.94
C SER A 48 2.57 -30.16 1.46
N ASN A 49 2.79 -31.21 0.66
CA ASN A 49 2.83 -32.60 1.16
C ASN A 49 4.12 -32.90 1.95
N HIS A 50 5.09 -31.99 1.91
CA HIS A 50 6.36 -32.11 2.61
C HIS A 50 6.45 -31.06 3.73
N GLU A 51 6.58 -31.54 4.96
CA GLU A 51 6.85 -30.68 6.12
C GLU A 51 8.27 -30.11 6.08
N VAL A 52 8.38 -28.78 6.13
CA VAL A 52 9.64 -28.06 6.27
C VAL A 52 9.73 -27.43 7.66
N LEU A 53 10.94 -27.21 8.16
CA LEU A 53 11.15 -26.66 9.51
C LEU A 53 10.91 -25.15 9.51
N GLU A 54 10.07 -24.67 10.42
CA GLU A 54 9.93 -23.23 10.65
C GLU A 54 11.30 -22.63 11.00
N SER A 55 11.63 -21.49 10.40
CA SER A 55 12.89 -20.80 10.68
C SER A 55 12.91 -20.33 12.13
N ASP A 56 14.05 -20.49 12.80
CA ASP A 56 14.32 -20.04 14.17
C ASP A 56 13.51 -20.70 15.29
N ASP A 57 12.71 -21.73 14.98
CA ASP A 57 11.98 -22.47 16.00
C ASP A 57 12.86 -23.56 16.66
N ILE A 58 13.14 -23.36 17.95
CA ILE A 58 13.87 -24.30 18.80
C ILE A 58 13.01 -25.55 19.10
N ASP A 59 11.68 -25.41 19.05
CA ASP A 59 10.72 -26.47 19.38
C ASP A 59 10.46 -27.42 18.20
N GLY A 60 10.93 -27.07 17.00
CA GLY A 60 10.90 -27.92 15.82
C GLY A 60 9.55 -28.00 15.11
N ASN A 61 8.74 -26.93 15.19
CA ASN A 61 7.49 -26.81 14.45
C ASN A 61 7.75 -26.87 12.94
N THR A 62 6.74 -27.38 12.23
CA THR A 62 6.80 -27.55 10.79
C THR A 62 5.69 -26.76 10.11
N CYS A 63 6.05 -26.11 9.01
CA CYS A 63 5.14 -25.35 8.17
C CYS A 63 4.87 -26.13 6.86
N HIS A 64 3.72 -25.89 6.25
CA HIS A 64 3.36 -26.41 4.92
C HIS A 64 3.16 -25.22 3.99
N GLN A 65 3.75 -25.26 2.79
CA GLN A 65 3.81 -24.07 1.94
C GLN A 65 3.58 -24.42 0.46
N GLU A 66 3.01 -23.46 -0.26
CA GLU A 66 2.91 -23.45 -1.72
C GLU A 66 3.45 -22.11 -2.24
N LEU A 67 4.05 -22.16 -3.42
CA LEU A 67 4.58 -21.01 -4.14
C LEU A 67 3.65 -20.62 -5.28
N LEU A 68 3.60 -19.33 -5.60
CA LEU A 68 2.92 -18.86 -6.80
C LEU A 68 3.71 -17.78 -7.53
N ILE A 69 3.38 -17.63 -8.82
CA ILE A 69 4.01 -16.69 -9.73
C ILE A 69 2.98 -16.26 -10.78
N ASN A 70 2.94 -14.96 -11.06
CA ASN A 70 2.01 -14.38 -12.02
C ASN A 70 2.74 -14.05 -13.32
N LEU A 71 2.18 -14.46 -14.46
CA LEU A 71 2.79 -14.31 -15.79
C LEU A 71 1.85 -13.55 -16.73
N PRO A 72 2.37 -12.68 -17.61
CA PRO A 72 1.56 -11.93 -18.57
C PRO A 72 0.57 -12.79 -19.38
N PRO A 73 -0.56 -12.24 -19.84
CA PRO A 73 -1.62 -13.00 -20.48
C PRO A 73 -1.23 -13.57 -21.85
N ASP A 74 -0.14 -13.06 -22.45
CA ASP A 74 0.44 -13.53 -23.70
C ASP A 74 1.54 -14.60 -23.51
N TRP A 75 1.86 -14.97 -22.27
CA TRP A 75 2.87 -15.97 -21.94
C TRP A 75 2.53 -17.36 -22.51
N LYS A 76 3.53 -18.03 -23.09
CA LYS A 76 3.35 -19.34 -23.72
C LYS A 76 3.56 -20.47 -22.72
N LEU A 77 2.49 -21.23 -22.45
CA LEU A 77 2.49 -22.35 -21.50
C LEU A 77 2.42 -23.73 -22.16
N GLY A 78 2.43 -23.81 -23.50
CA GLY A 78 2.40 -25.09 -24.20
C GLY A 78 3.67 -25.91 -23.98
N LEU A 79 3.55 -27.24 -23.88
CA LEU A 79 4.70 -28.14 -23.65
C LEU A 79 5.82 -27.97 -24.69
N SER A 80 5.49 -27.64 -25.94
CA SER A 80 6.48 -27.35 -26.98
C SER A 80 7.25 -26.05 -26.72
N ASP A 81 6.59 -25.05 -26.13
CA ASP A 81 7.15 -23.72 -25.88
C ASP A 81 8.17 -23.74 -24.74
N TRP A 82 8.11 -24.74 -23.85
CA TRP A 82 9.03 -24.93 -22.74
C TRP A 82 10.46 -25.28 -23.18
N THR A 83 10.65 -25.60 -24.46
CA THR A 83 11.98 -25.78 -25.04
C THR A 83 12.72 -24.45 -25.22
N GLU A 84 11.99 -23.32 -25.22
CA GLU A 84 12.56 -21.99 -25.29
C GLU A 84 12.72 -21.38 -23.89
N GLU A 85 13.95 -21.02 -23.57
CA GLU A 85 14.37 -20.51 -22.27
C GLU A 85 13.56 -19.29 -21.80
N LYS A 86 13.21 -18.39 -22.72
CA LYS A 86 12.41 -17.18 -22.43
C LYS A 86 11.03 -17.47 -21.85
N TRP A 87 10.43 -18.63 -22.16
CA TRP A 87 9.10 -19.03 -21.66
C TRP A 87 9.18 -19.93 -20.43
N CYS A 88 10.24 -20.75 -20.34
CA CYS A 88 10.36 -21.81 -19.34
C CYS A 88 10.94 -21.33 -18.01
N TRP A 89 11.77 -20.27 -18.01
CA TRP A 89 12.51 -19.86 -16.82
C TRP A 89 11.66 -19.57 -15.57
N PRO A 90 10.44 -18.96 -15.63
CA PRO A 90 9.66 -18.70 -14.42
C PRO A 90 9.10 -19.98 -13.81
N ILE A 91 8.69 -20.92 -14.67
CA ILE A 91 8.23 -22.25 -14.25
C ILE A 91 9.40 -22.99 -13.57
N ARG A 92 10.57 -22.99 -14.22
CA ARG A 92 11.79 -23.59 -13.63
C ARG A 92 12.18 -22.92 -12.32
N LEU A 93 12.03 -21.61 -12.20
CA LEU A 93 12.30 -20.86 -10.97
C LEU A 93 11.45 -21.40 -9.81
N ILE A 94 10.12 -21.43 -9.96
CA ILE A 94 9.25 -21.89 -8.87
C ILE A 94 9.45 -23.38 -8.56
N THR A 95 9.64 -24.24 -9.57
CA THR A 95 9.81 -25.68 -9.32
C THR A 95 11.17 -26.00 -8.70
N SER A 96 12.23 -25.28 -9.07
CA SER A 96 13.55 -25.42 -8.46
C SER A 96 13.58 -24.90 -7.03
N LEU A 97 12.87 -23.80 -6.75
CA LEU A 97 12.75 -23.26 -5.40
C LEU A 97 11.97 -24.23 -4.50
N ALA A 98 10.80 -24.69 -4.93
CA ALA A 98 9.99 -25.67 -4.19
C ALA A 98 10.81 -26.93 -3.83
N ARG A 99 11.54 -27.50 -4.81
CA ARG A 99 12.38 -28.68 -4.59
C ARG A 99 13.54 -28.43 -3.64
N GLN A 100 14.14 -27.24 -3.67
CA GLN A 100 15.18 -26.87 -2.71
C GLN A 100 14.62 -26.81 -1.29
N CYS A 101 13.47 -26.16 -1.10
CA CYS A 101 12.77 -26.10 0.19
C CYS A 101 12.47 -27.51 0.72
N ILE A 102 11.94 -28.41 -0.13
CA ILE A 102 11.65 -29.81 0.25
C ILE A 102 12.93 -30.55 0.62
N ARG A 103 13.95 -30.53 -0.25
CA ARG A 103 15.20 -31.28 -0.06
C ARG A 103 15.96 -30.86 1.20
N HIS A 104 16.00 -29.56 1.46
CA HIS A 104 16.74 -29.00 2.58
C HIS A 104 15.87 -28.78 3.83
N ARG A 105 14.58 -29.13 3.76
CA ARG A 105 13.56 -28.89 4.80
C ARG A 105 13.56 -27.45 5.30
N THR A 106 13.69 -26.49 4.39
CA THR A 106 13.80 -25.06 4.69
C THR A 106 12.46 -24.36 4.46
N CYS A 107 11.88 -23.75 5.51
CA CYS A 107 10.72 -22.89 5.38
C CYS A 107 11.11 -21.57 4.69
N ILE A 108 10.18 -21.03 3.91
CA ILE A 108 10.24 -19.67 3.38
C ILE A 108 9.42 -18.75 4.26
N SER A 109 9.78 -17.48 4.31
CA SER A 109 9.10 -16.47 5.11
C SER A 109 8.89 -15.22 4.28
N TRP A 110 7.93 -14.40 4.69
CA TRP A 110 7.68 -13.09 4.11
C TRP A 110 8.97 -12.25 4.14
N GLY A 111 9.20 -11.48 3.08
CA GLY A 111 10.36 -10.60 2.90
C GLY A 111 11.68 -11.32 2.62
N LYS A 112 11.72 -12.66 2.68
CA LYS A 112 12.95 -13.41 2.43
C LYS A 112 13.46 -13.22 1.01
N THR A 113 14.70 -12.78 0.88
CA THR A 113 15.38 -12.61 -0.40
C THR A 113 16.34 -13.75 -0.72
N MET A 114 16.47 -14.14 -1.99
CA MET A 114 17.45 -15.12 -2.46
C MET A 114 18.06 -14.69 -3.81
N GLU A 115 19.38 -14.78 -3.97
CA GLU A 115 20.07 -14.45 -5.22
C GLU A 115 20.51 -15.72 -5.97
N LEU A 116 20.49 -15.68 -7.30
CA LEU A 116 21.30 -16.58 -8.11
C LEU A 116 22.79 -16.28 -7.88
N GLY A 117 23.58 -17.30 -7.57
CA GLY A 117 25.01 -17.12 -7.33
C GLY A 117 25.77 -16.61 -8.57
N GLY A 118 26.70 -15.67 -8.36
CA GLY A 118 27.54 -15.08 -9.40
C GLY A 118 26.81 -14.04 -10.25
N ASP A 119 27.31 -13.77 -11.45
CA ASP A 119 26.70 -12.78 -12.38
C ASP A 119 25.55 -13.36 -13.21
N ASN A 120 24.92 -14.44 -12.75
CA ASN A 120 23.87 -15.13 -13.47
C ASN A 120 22.54 -14.38 -13.41
N THR A 121 21.72 -14.51 -14.45
CA THR A 121 20.33 -14.05 -14.52
C THR A 121 19.41 -15.24 -14.75
N PHE A 122 18.09 -15.08 -14.55
CA PHE A 122 17.16 -16.20 -14.76
C PHE A 122 17.07 -16.66 -16.22
N SER A 123 17.32 -15.75 -17.16
CA SER A 123 17.33 -16.00 -18.60
C SER A 123 18.17 -14.95 -19.32
N GLU A 124 18.73 -15.25 -20.49
CA GLU A 124 19.54 -14.31 -21.29
C GLU A 124 18.80 -13.01 -21.66
N GLY A 125 17.46 -13.08 -21.75
CA GLY A 125 16.60 -11.95 -22.11
C GLY A 125 16.27 -10.98 -20.97
N THR A 126 16.77 -11.22 -19.75
CA THR A 126 16.48 -10.39 -18.57
C THR A 126 17.72 -10.20 -17.70
N LYS A 127 17.74 -9.12 -16.92
CA LYS A 127 18.75 -8.92 -15.86
C LYS A 127 18.24 -9.29 -14.46
N LEU A 128 17.00 -9.78 -14.35
CA LEU A 128 16.47 -10.30 -13.10
C LEU A 128 17.32 -11.50 -12.65
N CYS A 129 17.79 -11.47 -11.40
CA CYS A 129 18.74 -12.43 -10.87
C CYS A 129 18.50 -12.82 -9.40
N ALA A 130 17.57 -12.17 -8.74
CA ALA A 130 17.20 -12.45 -7.36
C ALA A 130 15.69 -12.63 -7.23
N ILE A 131 15.24 -13.06 -6.06
CA ILE A 131 13.82 -13.09 -5.70
C ILE A 131 13.60 -12.47 -4.31
N VAL A 132 12.40 -11.98 -4.08
CA VAL A 132 11.80 -11.75 -2.77
C VAL A 132 10.48 -12.52 -2.68
N LEU A 133 10.14 -13.02 -1.49
CA LEU A 133 8.93 -13.78 -1.23
C LEU A 133 7.92 -12.93 -0.47
N LEU A 134 6.77 -12.67 -1.10
CA LEU A 134 5.72 -11.81 -0.54
C LEU A 134 4.44 -12.60 -0.30
N SER A 135 3.59 -12.11 0.60
CA SER A 135 2.22 -12.60 0.68
C SER A 135 1.46 -12.22 -0.59
N PRO A 136 0.56 -13.07 -1.09
CA PRO A 136 -0.24 -12.79 -2.28
C PRO A 136 -1.41 -11.85 -1.96
N SER A 137 -1.12 -10.73 -1.30
CA SER A 137 -2.11 -9.79 -0.76
C SER A 137 -3.04 -9.23 -1.82
N ILE A 138 -2.59 -9.14 -3.08
CA ILE A 138 -3.42 -8.74 -4.23
C ILE A 138 -4.70 -9.58 -4.37
N PHE A 139 -4.70 -10.84 -3.90
CA PHE A 139 -5.87 -11.73 -3.86
C PHE A 139 -6.65 -11.67 -2.52
N GLY A 140 -6.35 -10.68 -1.69
CA GLY A 140 -6.87 -10.43 -0.34
C GLY A 140 -6.16 -11.23 0.75
N ASP A 141 -6.10 -10.70 1.98
CA ASP A 141 -5.35 -11.30 3.11
C ASP A 141 -5.71 -12.75 3.40
N LYS A 142 -6.98 -13.11 3.20
CA LYS A 142 -7.49 -14.48 3.42
C LYS A 142 -6.97 -15.49 2.39
N SER A 143 -6.32 -15.04 1.32
CA SER A 143 -5.70 -15.90 0.31
C SER A 143 -4.40 -16.52 0.80
N SER A 144 -3.66 -15.84 1.69
CA SER A 144 -2.32 -16.22 2.15
C SER A 144 -2.28 -17.52 2.96
N THR A 145 -3.39 -17.97 3.54
CA THR A 145 -3.41 -19.17 4.40
C THR A 145 -4.65 -20.04 4.19
N CYS A 146 -4.45 -21.32 3.87
CA CYS A 146 -5.49 -22.34 3.78
C CYS A 146 -5.44 -23.27 5.00
N LYS A 147 -6.51 -23.32 5.81
CA LYS A 147 -6.67 -24.35 6.84
C LYS A 147 -7.02 -25.70 6.20
N THR A 148 -6.34 -26.78 6.58
CA THR A 148 -6.59 -28.12 6.04
C THR A 148 -7.02 -29.11 7.12
N GLN A 149 -7.79 -30.13 6.73
CA GLN A 149 -8.14 -31.23 7.62
C GLN A 149 -6.97 -32.22 7.66
N GLY A 150 -6.00 -32.02 8.56
CA GLY A 150 -4.92 -32.97 8.83
C GLY A 150 -3.52 -32.34 8.94
N ALA A 151 -3.16 -31.44 8.01
CA ALA A 151 -1.82 -30.83 7.93
C ALA A 151 -1.76 -29.42 8.58
N GLY A 152 -2.71 -29.08 9.46
CA GLY A 152 -2.78 -27.75 10.08
C GLY A 152 -3.13 -26.66 9.06
N SER A 153 -2.17 -25.78 8.72
CA SER A 153 -2.29 -24.67 7.78
C SER A 153 -1.26 -24.75 6.65
N VAL A 154 -1.69 -24.39 5.45
CA VAL A 154 -0.82 -24.21 4.28
C VAL A 154 -0.72 -22.73 3.97
N GLU A 155 0.50 -22.21 3.90
CA GLU A 155 0.81 -20.82 3.54
C GLU A 155 1.12 -20.68 2.05
N PHE A 156 0.76 -19.55 1.46
CA PHE A 156 1.02 -19.22 0.07
C PHE A 156 1.97 -18.03 -0.01
N TYR A 157 3.03 -18.15 -0.81
CA TYR A 157 3.98 -17.07 -1.08
C TYR A 157 4.14 -16.83 -2.57
N GLN A 158 4.11 -15.55 -2.95
CA GLN A 158 4.41 -15.10 -4.30
C GLN A 158 5.91 -14.91 -4.48
N VAL A 159 6.44 -15.48 -5.56
CA VAL A 159 7.85 -15.33 -5.96
C VAL A 159 7.98 -14.11 -6.86
N ILE A 160 8.65 -13.06 -6.39
CA ILE A 160 8.89 -11.83 -7.13
C ILE A 160 10.35 -11.74 -7.57
N PRO A 161 10.65 -11.80 -8.87
CA PRO A 161 12.00 -11.59 -9.36
C PRO A 161 12.45 -10.13 -9.20
N LEU A 162 13.71 -9.97 -8.78
CA LEU A 162 14.36 -8.69 -8.54
C LEU A 162 15.63 -8.54 -9.39
N TYR A 163 15.96 -7.30 -9.70
CA TYR A 163 17.29 -6.91 -10.14
C TYR A 163 18.27 -6.96 -8.95
N ARG A 164 19.57 -7.02 -9.25
CA ARG A 164 20.62 -7.02 -8.23
C ARG A 164 20.60 -5.75 -7.38
N GLU A 165 20.37 -4.61 -8.02
CA GLU A 165 20.32 -3.31 -7.36
C GLU A 165 19.11 -3.19 -6.42
N GLU A 166 17.98 -3.82 -6.75
CA GLU A 166 16.80 -3.88 -5.90
C GLU A 166 17.03 -4.79 -4.68
N LEU A 167 17.66 -5.96 -4.90
CA LEU A 167 18.09 -6.81 -3.80
C LEU A 167 19.03 -6.06 -2.85
N GLN A 168 20.04 -5.37 -3.38
CA GLN A 168 20.99 -4.61 -2.59
C GLN A 168 20.29 -3.49 -1.80
N PHE A 169 19.33 -2.80 -2.42
CA PHE A 169 18.54 -1.79 -1.73
C PHE A 169 17.79 -2.38 -0.53
N ILE A 170 17.09 -3.50 -0.70
CA ILE A 170 16.39 -4.19 0.40
C ILE A 170 17.37 -4.60 1.50
N GLN A 171 18.56 -5.08 1.15
CA GLN A 171 19.58 -5.46 2.14
C GLN A 171 20.17 -4.28 2.91
N ASP A 172 20.28 -3.12 2.26
CA ASP A 172 20.87 -1.90 2.85
C ASP A 172 19.85 -1.06 3.64
N LYS A 173 18.56 -1.13 3.26
CA LYS A 173 17.50 -0.25 3.78
C LYS A 173 16.35 -0.95 4.47
N ASP A 174 16.08 -2.21 4.12
CA ASP A 174 14.87 -2.99 4.43
C ASP A 174 13.79 -2.94 3.33
N ILE A 175 12.89 -3.93 3.40
CA ILE A 175 11.82 -4.15 2.43
C ILE A 175 10.71 -3.11 2.51
N ASP A 176 10.44 -2.56 3.70
CA ASP A 176 9.40 -1.53 3.88
C ASP A 176 9.78 -0.25 3.11
N GLU A 177 11.04 0.16 3.16
CA GLU A 177 11.58 1.26 2.34
C GLU A 177 11.55 0.95 0.84
N PHE A 178 11.62 -0.33 0.45
CA PHE A 178 11.48 -0.72 -0.94
C PHE A 178 10.04 -0.56 -1.43
N PHE A 179 9.04 -0.83 -0.60
CA PHE A 179 7.62 -0.62 -0.96
C PHE A 179 7.23 0.86 -1.11
N GLU A 180 7.93 1.77 -0.45
CA GLU A 180 7.73 3.23 -0.64
C GLU A 180 8.09 3.68 -2.07
N ILE A 181 9.01 2.97 -2.74
CA ILE A 181 9.49 3.33 -4.08
C ILE A 181 9.07 2.35 -5.18
N CYS A 182 8.52 1.18 -4.81
CA CYS A 182 8.15 0.13 -5.74
C CYS A 182 6.66 0.20 -6.08
N PRO A 183 6.28 0.46 -7.34
CA PRO A 183 4.89 0.43 -7.73
C PRO A 183 4.35 -1.01 -7.67
N ASP A 184 3.09 -1.17 -7.27
CA ASP A 184 2.51 -2.49 -7.02
C ASP A 184 2.44 -3.36 -8.28
N ASP A 185 2.29 -2.76 -9.47
CA ASP A 185 2.27 -3.45 -10.75
C ASP A 185 3.59 -4.19 -11.06
N ALA A 186 4.73 -3.65 -10.59
CA ALA A 186 6.04 -4.28 -10.69
C ALA A 186 6.16 -5.54 -9.81
N LEU A 187 5.32 -5.68 -8.79
CA LEU A 187 5.23 -6.81 -7.87
C LEU A 187 4.09 -7.76 -8.24
N GLU A 188 3.09 -7.31 -9.00
CA GLU A 188 1.91 -8.11 -9.30
C GLU A 188 2.18 -9.18 -10.36
N THR A 189 2.81 -8.80 -11.49
CA THR A 189 3.05 -9.68 -12.65
C THR A 189 4.50 -9.63 -13.10
N ILE A 190 5.07 -10.78 -13.45
CA ILE A 190 6.44 -10.81 -13.98
C ILE A 190 6.51 -10.08 -15.32
N ASN A 191 7.40 -9.10 -15.38
CA ASN A 191 7.85 -8.51 -16.62
C ASN A 191 9.39 -8.63 -16.70
N PRO A 192 9.93 -9.50 -17.57
CA PRO A 192 11.39 -9.70 -17.69
C PRO A 192 12.16 -8.43 -18.11
N LEU A 193 11.46 -7.44 -18.65
CA LEU A 193 12.01 -6.18 -19.17
C LEU A 193 11.46 -4.96 -18.43
N ARG A 194 10.89 -5.12 -17.22
CA ARG A 194 10.43 -3.96 -16.43
C ARG A 194 11.59 -3.02 -16.14
N LEU A 195 11.26 -1.77 -15.84
CA LEU A 195 12.25 -0.84 -15.32
C LEU A 195 12.74 -1.33 -13.95
N ASN A 196 14.00 -1.05 -13.64
CA ASN A 196 14.57 -1.33 -12.33
C ASN A 196 14.11 -0.23 -11.37
N VAL A 197 13.45 -0.62 -10.28
CA VAL A 197 12.81 0.28 -9.31
C VAL A 197 13.81 1.26 -8.71
N VAL A 198 15.04 0.82 -8.47
CA VAL A 198 16.08 1.63 -7.84
C VAL A 198 16.79 2.51 -8.87
N THR A 199 17.27 1.92 -9.97
CA THR A 199 18.13 2.66 -10.92
C THR A 199 17.36 3.47 -11.96
N ASP A 200 16.09 3.15 -12.20
CA ASP A 200 15.21 3.85 -13.14
C ASP A 200 14.08 4.61 -12.41
N ALA A 201 14.19 4.84 -11.10
CA ALA A 201 13.18 5.50 -10.26
C ALA A 201 12.61 6.79 -10.88
N GLU A 202 13.45 7.67 -11.42
CA GLU A 202 13.01 8.93 -12.07
C GLU A 202 12.13 8.70 -13.30
N LYS A 203 12.36 7.60 -14.05
CA LYS A 203 11.55 7.26 -15.23
C LYS A 203 10.23 6.62 -14.83
N ILE A 204 10.23 5.86 -13.75
CA ILE A 204 9.03 5.26 -13.18
C ILE A 204 8.14 6.38 -12.63
N GLY A 205 8.72 7.38 -11.95
CA GLY A 205 7.99 8.53 -11.43
C GLY A 205 6.91 8.13 -10.40
N TYR A 206 7.12 7.01 -9.70
CA TYR A 206 6.20 6.51 -8.70
C TYR A 206 6.38 7.28 -7.38
N ASP A 207 5.26 7.64 -6.79
CA ASP A 207 5.19 8.20 -5.45
C ASP A 207 3.93 7.63 -4.79
N ILE A 208 4.18 6.83 -3.74
CA ILE A 208 3.17 6.09 -2.98
C ILE A 208 2.09 6.99 -2.34
N SER A 209 2.39 8.26 -2.14
CA SER A 209 1.43 9.21 -1.57
C SER A 209 0.37 9.67 -2.58
N TYR A 210 0.59 9.51 -3.89
CA TYR A 210 -0.40 9.94 -4.88
C TYR A 210 -1.65 9.09 -4.80
N ILE A 211 -2.78 9.79 -4.75
CA ILE A 211 -4.12 9.21 -4.83
C ILE A 211 -4.50 9.05 -6.30
N ASP A 212 -4.31 10.13 -7.09
CA ASP A 212 -4.65 10.17 -8.52
C ASP A 212 -3.97 11.38 -9.20
N ASP A 213 -3.86 11.34 -10.53
CA ASP A 213 -3.23 12.35 -11.39
C ASP A 213 -4.04 12.57 -12.68
N ALA A 214 -4.42 13.83 -12.94
CA ALA A 214 -5.11 14.23 -14.16
C ALA A 214 -4.39 13.82 -15.44
N LYS A 215 -3.06 13.76 -15.44
CA LYS A 215 -2.27 13.41 -16.62
C LYS A 215 -2.62 12.02 -17.15
N LYS A 216 -2.88 11.04 -16.27
CA LYS A 216 -3.32 9.68 -16.66
C LYS A 216 -4.64 9.74 -17.44
N HIS A 217 -5.55 10.60 -16.98
CA HIS A 217 -6.88 10.80 -17.57
C HIS A 217 -6.81 11.56 -18.90
N GLU A 218 -5.93 12.55 -19.00
CA GLU A 218 -5.62 13.29 -20.24
C GLU A 218 -5.07 12.36 -21.32
N GLU A 219 -4.06 11.55 -20.98
CA GLU A 219 -3.48 10.54 -21.88
C GLU A 219 -4.58 9.58 -22.38
N LYS A 220 -5.46 9.12 -21.50
CA LYS A 220 -6.57 8.23 -21.87
C LYS A 220 -7.58 8.90 -22.81
N ILE A 221 -7.89 10.18 -22.60
CA ILE A 221 -8.76 10.97 -23.48
C ILE A 221 -8.14 11.09 -24.87
N GLU A 222 -6.84 11.39 -24.95
CA GLU A 222 -6.11 11.52 -26.21
C GLU A 222 -6.04 10.20 -26.98
N GLU A 223 -5.65 9.11 -26.31
CA GLU A 223 -5.51 7.76 -26.89
C GLU A 223 -6.83 7.24 -27.49
N LEU A 224 -7.93 7.44 -26.77
CA LEU A 224 -9.26 6.98 -27.18
C LEU A 224 -10.00 8.01 -28.04
N HIS A 225 -9.40 9.18 -28.29
CA HIS A 225 -10.01 10.31 -29.01
C HIS A 225 -11.39 10.70 -28.45
N LEU A 226 -11.50 10.75 -27.12
CA LEU A 226 -12.75 11.08 -26.43
C LEU A 226 -13.09 12.56 -26.61
N SER A 227 -14.37 12.86 -26.84
CA SER A 227 -14.89 14.24 -26.85
C SER A 227 -15.22 14.69 -25.42
N ALA A 228 -14.20 14.81 -24.57
CA ALA A 228 -14.33 15.26 -23.19
C ALA A 228 -14.20 16.80 -23.06
N ASP A 229 -14.73 17.33 -21.95
CA ASP A 229 -14.48 18.73 -21.55
C ASP A 229 -13.03 18.90 -21.07
N GLU A 230 -12.45 20.09 -21.22
CA GLU A 230 -11.07 20.38 -20.81
C GLU A 230 -10.82 20.04 -19.33
N LEU A 231 -11.80 20.27 -18.46
CA LEU A 231 -11.68 20.01 -17.02
C LEU A 231 -12.16 18.61 -16.62
N ALA A 232 -12.56 17.76 -17.57
CA ALA A 232 -13.03 16.40 -17.27
C ALA A 232 -12.02 15.51 -16.51
N PRO A 233 -10.69 15.57 -16.79
CA PRO A 233 -9.67 14.83 -16.03
C PRO A 233 -9.71 15.06 -14.51
N TYR A 234 -10.22 16.22 -14.09
CA TYR A 234 -10.23 16.64 -12.69
C TYR A 234 -11.54 16.33 -11.96
N ASN A 235 -12.58 15.84 -12.64
CA ASN A 235 -13.93 15.75 -12.10
C ASN A 235 -14.01 14.97 -10.78
N HIS A 236 -13.56 13.72 -10.77
CA HIS A 236 -13.71 12.84 -9.61
C HIS A 236 -12.73 13.18 -8.48
N MET A 237 -11.56 13.75 -8.80
CA MET A 237 -10.66 14.36 -7.82
C MET A 237 -11.29 15.58 -7.14
N ALA A 238 -11.92 16.48 -7.91
CA ALA A 238 -12.59 17.66 -7.36
C ALA A 238 -13.77 17.27 -6.44
N ILE A 239 -14.51 16.23 -6.79
CA ILE A 239 -15.55 15.65 -5.92
C ILE A 239 -14.94 15.19 -4.60
N TYR A 240 -13.88 14.39 -4.66
CA TYR A 240 -13.27 13.84 -3.45
C TYR A 240 -12.65 14.91 -2.55
N LEU A 241 -11.91 15.86 -3.14
CA LEU A 241 -11.31 16.97 -2.39
C LEU A 241 -12.38 17.82 -1.71
N ARG A 242 -13.48 18.14 -2.40
CA ARG A 242 -14.60 18.88 -1.80
C ARG A 242 -15.20 18.11 -0.64
N TRP A 243 -15.44 16.81 -0.82
CA TRP A 243 -15.98 15.94 0.23
C TRP A 243 -15.05 15.88 1.46
N CYS A 244 -13.74 15.74 1.26
CA CYS A 244 -12.75 15.75 2.36
C CYS A 244 -12.74 17.08 3.12
N ILE A 245 -12.85 18.21 2.42
CA ILE A 245 -12.92 19.55 3.05
C ILE A 245 -14.18 19.69 3.90
N GLU A 246 -15.34 19.29 3.37
CA GLU A 246 -16.63 19.33 4.07
C GLU A 246 -16.63 18.44 5.33
N HIS A 247 -15.89 17.32 5.32
CA HIS A 247 -15.79 16.37 6.43
C HIS A 247 -14.62 16.63 7.40
N ASN A 248 -13.89 17.75 7.27
CA ASN A 248 -12.73 18.08 8.11
C ASN A 248 -11.59 17.05 8.04
N LEU A 249 -11.35 16.49 6.86
CA LEU A 249 -10.32 15.46 6.63
C LEU A 249 -9.00 16.03 6.10
N MET A 250 -8.87 17.35 6.01
CA MET A 250 -7.66 17.99 5.48
C MET A 250 -6.54 18.07 6.53
N SER A 251 -5.29 17.97 6.09
CA SER A 251 -4.10 18.07 6.92
C SER A 251 -3.87 19.49 7.45
N GLN A 252 -3.17 19.64 8.57
CA GLN A 252 -2.82 20.95 9.10
C GLN A 252 -1.99 21.80 8.09
N PRO A 253 -1.00 21.24 7.36
CA PRO A 253 -0.32 21.97 6.29
C PRO A 253 -1.26 22.48 5.19
N PHE A 254 -2.29 21.70 4.81
CA PHE A 254 -3.29 22.13 3.84
C PHE A 254 -4.14 23.27 4.40
N LEU A 255 -4.68 23.12 5.61
CA LEU A 255 -5.50 24.13 6.28
C LEU A 255 -4.76 25.46 6.46
N PHE A 256 -3.46 25.39 6.80
CA PHE A 256 -2.64 26.59 6.98
C PHE A 256 -2.44 27.36 5.67
N ARG A 257 -2.26 26.66 4.53
CA ARG A 257 -2.01 27.29 3.22
C ARG A 257 -3.29 27.70 2.49
N HIS A 258 -4.36 26.93 2.65
CA HIS A 258 -5.60 27.03 1.87
C HIS A 258 -6.85 27.29 2.74
N GLY A 259 -6.67 27.85 3.93
CA GLY A 259 -7.76 28.12 4.88
C GLY A 259 -8.92 28.93 4.28
N ASP A 260 -8.61 29.96 3.50
CA ASP A 260 -9.63 30.77 2.81
C ASP A 260 -10.47 29.96 1.82
N LEU A 261 -9.87 28.98 1.13
CA LEU A 261 -10.59 28.07 0.24
C LEU A 261 -11.49 27.14 1.06
N VAL A 262 -10.99 26.59 2.16
CA VAL A 262 -11.74 25.71 3.06
C VAL A 262 -12.98 26.41 3.61
N ASP A 263 -12.83 27.67 4.05
CA ASP A 263 -13.95 28.48 4.54
C ASP A 263 -14.99 28.72 3.45
N ARG A 264 -14.56 28.99 2.22
CA ARG A 264 -15.45 29.15 1.07
C ARG A 264 -16.21 27.87 0.73
N VAL A 265 -15.52 26.73 0.65
CA VAL A 265 -16.15 25.43 0.37
C VAL A 265 -17.24 25.13 1.38
N LYS A 266 -17.04 25.46 2.67
CA LYS A 266 -18.02 25.22 3.72
C LYS A 266 -19.17 26.24 3.77
N ALA A 267 -19.00 27.41 3.15
CA ALA A 267 -19.98 28.50 3.19
C ALA A 267 -20.82 28.61 1.90
N GLU A 268 -20.26 28.25 0.75
CA GLU A 268 -20.88 28.36 -0.56
C GLU A 268 -21.64 27.07 -0.93
N ASP A 269 -22.83 27.19 -1.53
CA ASP A 269 -23.64 26.02 -1.93
C ASP A 269 -23.01 25.22 -3.10
N SER A 270 -22.21 25.90 -3.93
CA SER A 270 -21.58 25.34 -5.13
C SER A 270 -20.22 25.97 -5.33
N ILE A 271 -19.20 25.13 -5.44
CA ILE A 271 -17.83 25.54 -5.72
C ILE A 271 -17.17 24.49 -6.62
N ASP A 272 -16.51 24.97 -7.67
CA ASP A 272 -15.77 24.12 -8.60
C ASP A 272 -14.28 24.13 -8.22
N LEU A 273 -13.77 22.96 -7.84
CA LEU A 273 -12.37 22.79 -7.43
C LEU A 273 -11.46 22.30 -8.57
N ARG A 274 -11.99 22.08 -9.78
CA ARG A 274 -11.21 21.51 -10.90
C ARG A 274 -10.09 22.44 -11.33
N GLU A 275 -10.36 23.73 -11.45
CA GLU A 275 -9.33 24.74 -11.74
C GLU A 275 -8.33 24.87 -10.59
N PHE A 276 -8.77 24.76 -9.35
CA PHE A 276 -7.87 24.76 -8.20
C PHE A 276 -6.89 23.58 -8.26
N ILE A 277 -7.36 22.36 -8.57
CA ILE A 277 -6.48 21.19 -8.70
C ILE A 277 -5.49 21.37 -9.86
N ARG A 278 -5.96 21.86 -11.01
CA ARG A 278 -5.13 22.10 -12.21
C ARG A 278 -4.04 23.14 -11.96
N ASP A 279 -4.40 24.28 -11.36
CA ASP A 279 -3.56 25.48 -11.38
C ASP A 279 -2.77 25.69 -10.08
N ASN A 280 -3.09 24.98 -8.99
CA ASN A 280 -2.43 25.16 -7.70
C ASN A 280 -1.06 24.47 -7.62
N GLU A 281 -0.06 25.21 -7.13
CA GLU A 281 1.32 24.73 -7.00
C GLU A 281 1.50 23.63 -5.96
N ASP A 282 0.57 23.41 -5.04
CA ASP A 282 0.66 22.31 -4.06
C ASP A 282 0.04 21.00 -4.57
N LEU A 283 -0.80 21.06 -5.60
CA LEU A 283 -1.53 19.91 -6.13
C LEU A 283 -0.95 19.42 -7.46
N HIS A 284 -0.38 20.31 -8.28
CA HIS A 284 0.23 19.98 -9.57
C HIS A 284 -0.66 19.11 -10.47
N GLY A 285 -1.98 19.32 -10.44
CA GLY A 285 -2.94 18.55 -11.22
C GLY A 285 -3.35 17.19 -10.63
N GLY A 286 -2.85 16.82 -9.46
CA GLY A 286 -3.17 15.56 -8.77
C GLY A 286 -3.63 15.75 -7.33
N LEU A 287 -3.97 14.63 -6.69
CA LEU A 287 -4.23 14.53 -5.25
C LEU A 287 -3.21 13.59 -4.61
N SER A 288 -2.79 13.92 -3.39
CA SER A 288 -1.90 13.09 -2.57
C SER A 288 -2.44 12.99 -1.14
N THR A 289 -2.15 11.89 -0.46
CA THR A 289 -2.53 11.67 0.94
C THR A 289 -1.91 12.71 1.88
N ILE A 290 -0.82 13.37 1.48
CA ILE A 290 -0.21 14.47 2.27
C ILE A 290 -1.16 15.66 2.48
N LEU A 291 -2.19 15.78 1.64
CA LEU A 291 -3.23 16.81 1.77
C LEU A 291 -4.22 16.49 2.91
N LEU A 292 -4.22 15.25 3.42
CA LEU A 292 -5.21 14.72 4.34
C LEU A 292 -4.66 14.55 5.77
N ASN A 293 -5.54 14.65 6.76
CA ASN A 293 -5.21 14.26 8.13
C ASN A 293 -5.17 12.72 8.27
N ARG A 294 -4.88 12.22 9.47
CA ARG A 294 -4.76 10.76 9.70
C ARG A 294 -6.02 10.01 9.31
N VAL A 295 -7.19 10.49 9.72
CA VAL A 295 -8.48 9.84 9.43
C VAL A 295 -8.74 9.81 7.93
N GLY A 296 -8.54 10.93 7.23
CA GLY A 296 -8.69 11.02 5.78
C GLY A 296 -7.71 10.10 5.04
N THR A 297 -6.46 10.04 5.50
CA THR A 297 -5.42 9.17 4.94
C THR A 297 -5.78 7.70 5.11
N MET A 298 -6.17 7.27 6.32
CA MET A 298 -6.56 5.89 6.59
C MET A 298 -7.79 5.47 5.77
N PHE A 299 -8.80 6.34 5.66
CA PHE A 299 -9.97 6.07 4.82
C PHE A 299 -9.58 6.01 3.34
N THR A 300 -8.71 6.90 2.86
CA THR A 300 -8.23 6.89 1.47
C THR A 300 -7.51 5.59 1.14
N LYS A 301 -6.62 5.12 2.03
CA LYS A 301 -5.93 3.83 1.89
C LYS A 301 -6.93 2.67 1.84
N TRP A 302 -7.96 2.68 2.67
CA TRP A 302 -9.03 1.67 2.65
C TRP A 302 -9.88 1.73 1.37
N TYR A 303 -10.22 2.93 0.91
CA TYR A 303 -11.08 3.18 -0.25
C TYR A 303 -10.32 3.10 -1.61
N ASN A 304 -8.99 2.94 -1.53
CA ASN A 304 -8.01 2.48 -2.53
C ASN A 304 -8.33 2.83 -4.01
N TRP A 305 -7.62 3.80 -4.57
CA TRP A 305 -7.97 4.32 -5.90
C TRP A 305 -7.47 3.48 -7.08
N GLU A 306 -6.27 2.88 -6.99
CA GLU A 306 -5.65 2.17 -8.11
C GLU A 306 -4.73 1.02 -7.66
N ASN A 307 -5.32 -0.04 -7.09
CA ASN A 307 -4.73 -1.40 -7.03
C ASN A 307 -3.79 -1.76 -5.86
N ARG A 308 -4.23 -1.58 -4.61
CA ARG A 308 -3.83 -2.46 -3.48
C ARG A 308 -4.98 -3.25 -2.91
N SER A 309 -5.03 -4.57 -3.16
CA SER A 309 -5.57 -5.65 -2.30
C SER A 309 -6.97 -5.52 -1.65
N THR A 310 -7.67 -4.39 -1.79
CA THR A 310 -8.97 -4.13 -1.18
C THR A 310 -10.08 -4.20 -2.25
N PRO A 311 -11.27 -4.68 -1.89
CA PRO A 311 -12.38 -4.85 -2.83
C PRO A 311 -13.02 -3.53 -3.27
N TYR A 312 -12.69 -2.42 -2.61
CA TYR A 312 -13.26 -1.10 -2.87
C TYR A 312 -12.27 -0.27 -3.66
N ALA A 313 -12.74 0.28 -4.78
CA ALA A 313 -11.96 1.25 -5.53
C ALA A 313 -12.85 2.40 -5.96
N TYR A 314 -12.51 3.62 -5.54
CA TYR A 314 -13.28 4.81 -5.86
C TYR A 314 -13.52 4.94 -7.38
N ILE A 315 -12.51 4.62 -8.20
CA ILE A 315 -12.66 4.62 -9.65
C ILE A 315 -13.74 3.65 -10.15
N LYS A 316 -13.94 2.49 -9.49
CA LYS A 316 -15.02 1.55 -9.82
C LYS A 316 -16.39 2.10 -9.45
N ASP A 317 -16.50 2.80 -8.32
CA ASP A 317 -17.74 3.48 -7.92
C ASP A 317 -18.09 4.59 -8.93
N ILE A 318 -17.10 5.36 -9.39
CA ILE A 318 -17.23 6.39 -10.43
C ILE A 318 -17.61 5.76 -11.79
N GLN A 319 -16.96 4.67 -12.20
CA GLN A 319 -17.30 3.93 -13.42
C GLN A 319 -18.71 3.36 -13.37
N ALA A 320 -19.14 2.82 -12.22
CA ALA A 320 -20.49 2.31 -12.03
C ALA A 320 -21.54 3.43 -12.15
N TYR A 321 -21.25 4.61 -11.58
CA TYR A 321 -22.08 5.80 -11.76
C TYR A 321 -22.15 6.20 -13.25
N ALA A 322 -21.02 6.23 -13.95
CA ALA A 322 -20.97 6.53 -15.39
C ALA A 322 -21.82 5.55 -16.22
N MET A 323 -21.77 4.26 -15.88
CA MET A 323 -22.56 3.23 -16.56
C MET A 323 -24.06 3.40 -16.36
N ASP A 324 -24.51 3.80 -15.17
CA ASP A 324 -25.92 4.10 -14.94
C ASP A 324 -26.35 5.40 -15.65
N TYR A 325 -25.51 6.44 -15.62
CA TYR A 325 -25.76 7.70 -16.31
C TYR A 325 -25.92 7.52 -17.83
N PHE A 326 -25.04 6.71 -18.45
CA PHE A 326 -25.06 6.42 -19.88
C PHE A 326 -25.84 5.15 -20.24
N LYS A 327 -26.75 4.68 -19.38
CA LYS A 327 -27.48 3.42 -19.58
C LYS A 327 -28.14 3.33 -20.96
N GLY A 328 -27.76 2.29 -21.71
CA GLY A 328 -28.25 2.02 -23.06
C GLY A 328 -27.43 2.66 -24.19
N ARG A 329 -26.36 3.40 -23.87
CA ARG A 329 -25.36 3.84 -24.85
C ARG A 329 -24.61 2.64 -25.42
N ILE A 330 -24.29 2.69 -26.71
CA ILE A 330 -23.44 1.72 -27.39
C ILE A 330 -22.04 2.34 -27.49
N TRP A 331 -21.04 1.61 -27.00
CA TRP A 331 -19.64 2.02 -26.99
C TRP A 331 -18.87 1.35 -28.14
N ASN A 332 -17.80 1.98 -28.62
CA ASN A 332 -17.01 1.43 -29.73
C ASN A 332 -16.03 0.33 -29.26
N SER A 333 -15.62 0.36 -28.00
CA SER A 333 -14.73 -0.63 -27.39
C SER A 333 -15.00 -0.78 -25.88
N GLU A 334 -14.41 -1.82 -25.29
CA GLU A 334 -14.37 -1.99 -23.83
C GLU A 334 -13.57 -0.85 -23.17
N ASP A 335 -12.44 -0.44 -23.77
CA ASP A 335 -11.63 0.68 -23.26
C ASP A 335 -12.41 2.00 -23.21
N GLU A 336 -13.25 2.29 -24.22
CA GLU A 336 -14.12 3.47 -24.21
C GLU A 336 -15.21 3.34 -23.13
N THR A 337 -15.68 2.13 -22.88
CA THR A 337 -16.66 1.85 -21.81
C THR A 337 -16.03 2.10 -20.44
N ASP A 338 -14.83 1.59 -20.20
CA ASP A 338 -14.11 1.76 -18.94
C ASP A 338 -13.69 3.23 -18.71
N ALA A 339 -13.48 4.00 -19.78
CA ALA A 339 -13.19 5.44 -19.74
C ALA A 339 -14.44 6.35 -19.75
N ALA A 340 -15.65 5.80 -19.69
CA ALA A 340 -16.89 6.57 -19.79
C ALA A 340 -17.06 7.66 -18.72
N TYR A 341 -16.42 7.50 -17.55
CA TYR A 341 -16.46 8.48 -16.48
C TYR A 341 -15.84 9.83 -16.88
N LEU A 342 -14.89 9.84 -17.83
CA LEU A 342 -14.29 11.05 -18.39
C LEU A 342 -15.26 11.85 -19.28
N LEU A 343 -16.43 11.30 -19.59
CA LEU A 343 -17.48 11.96 -20.35
C LEU A 343 -18.64 12.48 -19.47
N LEU A 344 -18.58 12.26 -18.16
CA LEU A 344 -19.61 12.73 -17.24
C LEU A 344 -19.62 14.27 -17.19
N PRO A 345 -20.79 14.91 -17.35
CA PRO A 345 -20.87 16.36 -17.24
C PRO A 345 -20.72 16.80 -15.78
N TRP A 346 -19.94 17.86 -15.57
CA TRP A 346 -19.80 18.48 -14.26
C TRP A 346 -21.11 19.16 -13.83
N THR A 347 -21.69 18.69 -12.73
CA THR A 347 -22.92 19.24 -12.14
C THR A 347 -22.92 19.06 -10.63
N GLU A 348 -23.62 19.93 -9.90
CA GLU A 348 -23.84 19.74 -8.45
C GLU A 348 -24.57 18.42 -8.13
N LYS A 349 -25.43 17.95 -9.03
CA LYS A 349 -26.06 16.64 -8.87
C LYS A 349 -25.02 15.52 -8.87
N TYR A 350 -24.05 15.58 -9.78
CA TYR A 350 -22.98 14.59 -9.84
C TYR A 350 -22.15 14.62 -8.56
N TYR A 351 -21.78 15.80 -8.06
CA TYR A 351 -21.12 15.94 -6.76
C TYR A 351 -21.95 15.29 -5.63
N HIS A 352 -23.21 15.68 -5.45
CA HIS A 352 -24.04 15.18 -4.36
C HIS A 352 -24.30 13.67 -4.42
N ASP A 353 -24.52 13.11 -5.62
CA ASP A 353 -24.71 11.67 -5.77
C ASP A 353 -23.46 10.90 -5.34
N MET A 354 -22.27 11.37 -5.75
CA MET A 354 -21.01 10.75 -5.38
C MET A 354 -20.67 10.97 -3.91
N ALA A 355 -20.87 12.17 -3.37
CA ALA A 355 -20.68 12.47 -1.95
C ALA A 355 -21.51 11.53 -1.05
N ALA A 356 -22.78 11.30 -1.39
CA ALA A 356 -23.64 10.37 -0.65
C ALA A 356 -23.15 8.91 -0.71
N LEU A 357 -22.52 8.51 -1.83
CA LEU A 357 -21.88 7.20 -1.94
C LEU A 357 -20.63 7.12 -1.06
N ILE A 358 -19.78 8.15 -1.09
CA ILE A 358 -18.58 8.23 -0.25
C ILE A 358 -18.97 8.22 1.24
N ASP A 359 -20.03 8.93 1.65
CA ASP A 359 -20.56 8.88 3.02
C ASP A 359 -20.92 7.45 3.45
N SER A 360 -21.54 6.67 2.55
CA SER A 360 -21.88 5.28 2.84
C SER A 360 -20.64 4.40 3.01
N ARG A 361 -19.59 4.66 2.22
CA ARG A 361 -18.30 3.95 2.29
C ARG A 361 -17.53 4.32 3.56
N PHE A 362 -17.50 5.61 3.89
CA PHE A 362 -16.88 6.12 5.11
C PHE A 362 -17.51 5.51 6.35
N LYS A 363 -18.84 5.43 6.38
CA LYS A 363 -19.56 4.77 7.46
C LYS A 363 -19.26 3.27 7.57
N GLU A 364 -19.16 2.56 6.44
CA GLU A 364 -18.79 1.14 6.44
C GLU A 364 -17.40 0.93 7.07
N TRP A 365 -16.45 1.80 6.73
CA TRP A 365 -15.11 1.79 7.31
C TRP A 365 -15.09 2.16 8.81
N GLU A 366 -15.89 3.14 9.25
CA GLU A 366 -16.03 3.50 10.66
C GLU A 366 -16.66 2.40 11.51
N ASP A 367 -17.58 1.61 10.94
CA ASP A 367 -18.24 0.48 11.61
C ASP A 367 -17.32 -0.76 11.74
N GLU A 368 -16.17 -0.80 11.05
CA GLU A 368 -15.14 -1.82 11.30
C GLU A 368 -14.57 -1.66 12.72
N PRO A 369 -14.16 -2.75 13.41
CA PRO A 369 -13.63 -2.64 14.78
C PRO A 369 -12.35 -1.81 14.81
N GLN A 370 -12.49 -0.50 15.05
CA GLN A 370 -11.38 0.39 15.31
C GLN A 370 -10.82 0.11 16.71
N THR A 371 -9.52 0.34 16.89
CA THR A 371 -8.79 0.09 18.14
C THR A 371 -9.42 0.77 19.36
N ASP A 372 -9.04 0.27 20.55
CA ASP A 372 -9.56 0.70 21.84
C ASP A 372 -9.63 2.24 21.99
N PRO A 373 -10.68 2.77 22.68
CA PRO A 373 -10.81 4.21 22.90
C PRO A 373 -9.59 4.78 23.63
N GLN A 374 -9.10 5.92 23.15
CA GLN A 374 -7.99 6.65 23.78
C GLN A 374 -8.43 7.28 25.11
N PHE A 375 -7.62 7.13 26.16
CA PHE A 375 -7.86 7.71 27.48
C PHE A 375 -6.75 8.70 27.84
N LEU A 376 -7.07 9.98 27.99
CA LEU A 376 -6.09 11.02 28.34
C LEU A 376 -6.01 11.25 29.85
N HIS A 377 -4.79 11.43 30.37
CA HIS A 377 -4.54 11.84 31.75
C HIS A 377 -5.02 13.27 32.03
N ILE A 378 -4.75 14.21 31.12
CA ILE A 378 -5.33 15.55 31.14
C ILE A 378 -6.70 15.50 30.45
N PRO A 379 -7.80 15.91 31.12
CA PRO A 379 -9.11 15.97 30.48
C PRO A 379 -9.09 16.85 29.23
N GLN A 380 -9.75 16.40 28.15
CA GLN A 380 -9.75 17.11 26.87
C GLN A 380 -10.15 18.59 27.00
N ASP A 381 -11.14 18.91 27.84
CA ASP A 381 -11.61 20.28 28.10
C ASP A 381 -10.55 21.20 28.72
N ASN A 382 -9.47 20.65 29.28
CA ASN A 382 -8.38 21.39 29.90
C ASN A 382 -7.18 21.60 28.98
N ILE A 383 -7.15 20.98 27.79
CA ILE A 383 -6.09 21.16 26.81
C ILE A 383 -6.18 22.56 26.21
N LYS A 384 -5.09 23.33 26.33
CA LYS A 384 -4.99 24.68 25.77
C LYS A 384 -4.37 24.63 24.38
N LEU A 385 -4.85 25.49 23.47
CA LEU A 385 -4.18 25.70 22.19
C LEU A 385 -2.91 26.54 22.38
N LEU A 386 -1.77 25.86 22.49
CA LEU A 386 -0.42 26.40 22.61
C LEU A 386 0.23 26.61 21.23
N LEU A 387 -0.01 25.70 20.29
CA LEU A 387 0.55 25.72 18.93
C LEU A 387 -0.35 26.50 17.94
N LYS A 388 -0.48 27.82 18.15
CA LYS A 388 -1.46 28.64 17.41
C LYS A 388 -1.15 28.86 15.93
N ASP A 389 0.13 28.97 15.58
CA ASP A 389 0.60 29.30 14.23
C ASP A 389 1.37 28.11 13.61
N TRP A 390 1.04 26.89 14.03
CA TRP A 390 1.72 25.68 13.55
C TRP A 390 1.23 25.29 12.16
N SER A 391 2.17 25.18 11.23
CA SER A 391 1.90 24.94 9.80
C SER A 391 2.30 23.55 9.32
N LYS A 392 2.87 22.72 10.20
CA LYS A 392 3.35 21.37 9.87
C LYS A 392 2.35 20.32 10.36
N ALA A 393 2.62 19.05 10.03
CA ALA A 393 1.94 17.90 10.61
C ALA A 393 1.84 18.01 12.14
N ILE A 394 0.69 17.61 12.68
CA ILE A 394 0.31 17.84 14.08
C ILE A 394 0.21 16.58 14.90
N GLU A 395 0.09 15.39 14.31
CA GLU A 395 0.01 14.17 15.11
C GLU A 395 1.40 13.62 15.38
N CYS A 396 1.52 12.88 16.47
CA CYS A 396 2.75 12.24 16.92
C CYS A 396 2.42 10.92 17.60
N THR A 397 3.42 10.06 17.72
CA THR A 397 3.31 8.79 18.45
C THR A 397 3.79 8.98 19.88
N VAL A 398 3.08 8.41 20.84
CA VAL A 398 3.37 8.62 22.25
C VAL A 398 3.12 7.33 23.00
N SER A 399 3.95 7.02 23.99
CA SER A 399 3.65 5.88 24.86
C SER A 399 2.42 6.16 25.73
N SER A 400 1.59 5.13 25.89
CA SER A 400 0.42 5.15 26.77
C SER A 400 0.77 5.49 28.23
N ARG A 401 2.01 5.24 28.68
CA ARG A 401 2.48 5.67 30.01
C ARG A 401 2.56 7.19 30.12
N VAL A 402 2.94 7.89 29.06
CA VAL A 402 2.87 9.35 29.03
C VAL A 402 1.41 9.80 28.95
N LEU A 403 0.65 9.31 27.96
CA LEU A 403 -0.70 9.82 27.68
C LEU A 403 -1.76 9.46 28.72
N VAL A 404 -1.80 8.21 29.17
CA VAL A 404 -2.85 7.67 30.05
C VAL A 404 -2.45 7.82 31.51
N VAL A 405 -1.20 7.44 31.84
CA VAL A 405 -0.71 7.44 33.24
C VAL A 405 -0.20 8.82 33.67
N GLY A 406 0.30 9.64 32.74
CA GLY A 406 0.86 10.96 33.02
C GLY A 406 2.33 10.92 33.43
N CYS A 407 3.09 9.91 32.98
CA CYS A 407 4.53 9.87 33.18
C CYS A 407 5.23 11.03 32.48
N GLU A 408 6.35 11.49 33.06
CA GLU A 408 7.21 12.49 32.42
C GLU A 408 7.84 11.92 31.15
N ILE A 409 7.94 12.77 30.12
CA ILE A 409 8.63 12.42 28.87
C ILE A 409 10.12 12.36 29.15
N ALA A 410 10.71 11.17 29.07
CA ALA A 410 12.13 10.93 29.25
C ALA A 410 12.89 11.00 27.92
N THR A 411 12.30 10.50 26.84
CA THR A 411 12.93 10.49 25.51
C THR A 411 11.99 11.03 24.44
N CYS A 412 12.52 11.84 23.54
CA CYS A 412 11.84 12.29 22.32
C CYS A 412 12.67 11.85 21.12
N ILE A 413 12.09 11.11 20.19
CA ILE A 413 12.76 10.67 18.96
C ILE A 413 12.03 11.31 17.78
N ARG A 414 12.78 11.87 16.83
CA ARG A 414 12.23 12.41 15.59
C ARG A 414 12.63 11.51 14.42
N GLN A 415 11.71 10.70 13.94
CA GLN A 415 11.89 9.82 12.79
C GLN A 415 11.17 10.39 11.58
N LYS A 416 11.64 10.06 10.38
CA LYS A 416 10.96 10.43 9.16
C LYS A 416 9.72 9.52 8.98
N PRO A 417 8.50 10.07 8.85
CA PRO A 417 7.31 9.29 8.51
C PRO A 417 7.40 8.64 7.12
N PHE A 418 6.58 7.63 6.90
CA PHE A 418 6.28 7.12 5.55
C PHE A 418 5.73 8.24 4.66
N ALA A 419 6.04 8.21 3.36
CA ALA A 419 5.73 9.32 2.46
C ALA A 419 4.23 9.64 2.43
N GLU A 420 3.41 8.60 2.48
CA GLU A 420 1.95 8.70 2.51
C GLU A 420 1.38 9.33 3.81
N ASP A 421 2.16 9.35 4.90
CA ASP A 421 1.72 9.86 6.21
C ASP A 421 2.31 11.24 6.57
N MET A 422 3.25 11.75 5.76
CA MET A 422 3.94 13.03 5.97
C MET A 422 3.01 14.25 6.12
N GLY A 423 1.78 14.17 5.62
CA GLY A 423 0.77 15.22 5.77
C GLY A 423 0.28 15.40 7.21
N TRP A 424 0.21 14.32 7.97
CA TRP A 424 -0.45 14.28 9.28
C TRP A 424 0.48 13.84 10.41
N ASP A 425 1.41 12.92 10.14
CA ASP A 425 2.40 12.46 11.10
C ASP A 425 3.60 13.42 11.13
N SER A 426 3.87 13.97 12.31
CA SER A 426 5.04 14.80 12.52
C SER A 426 6.32 13.96 12.53
N GLY A 427 6.25 12.68 12.86
CA GLY A 427 7.40 11.81 13.08
C GLY A 427 8.01 11.92 14.48
N TRP A 428 7.35 12.66 15.38
CA TRP A 428 7.75 12.66 16.79
C TRP A 428 7.23 11.40 17.50
N LEU A 429 8.13 10.77 18.25
CA LEU A 429 7.85 9.71 19.21
C LEU A 429 8.22 10.18 20.61
N PHE A 430 7.27 10.17 21.55
CA PHE A 430 7.47 10.59 22.94
C PHE A 430 7.33 9.41 23.90
N LEU A 431 8.37 9.20 24.72
CA LEU A 431 8.54 8.02 25.55
C LEU A 431 8.73 8.39 27.02
N ALA A 432 8.17 7.58 27.91
CA ALA A 432 8.52 7.58 29.33
C ALA A 432 9.82 6.78 29.55
N ASP A 433 10.41 6.96 30.73
CA ASP A 433 11.62 6.25 31.11
C ASP A 433 11.42 4.72 31.06
N GLY A 434 12.36 4.03 30.42
CA GLY A 434 12.34 2.58 30.21
C GLY A 434 11.36 2.05 29.16
N ASP A 435 10.72 2.90 28.35
CA ASP A 435 9.83 2.44 27.27
C ASP A 435 10.59 1.83 26.08
N GLU A 436 11.81 2.29 25.81
CA GLU A 436 12.64 1.80 24.69
C GLU A 436 12.98 0.30 24.82
N ASP A 437 13.16 -0.18 26.05
CA ASP A 437 13.50 -1.58 26.34
C ASP A 437 12.27 -2.45 26.67
N ASN A 438 11.06 -1.94 26.47
CA ASN A 438 9.83 -2.59 26.88
C ASN A 438 8.97 -3.05 25.69
N ASP A 439 9.10 -4.32 25.31
CA ASP A 439 8.32 -4.94 24.24
C ASP A 439 6.79 -4.94 24.48
N GLU A 440 6.34 -4.76 25.73
CA GLU A 440 4.92 -4.65 26.07
C GLU A 440 4.40 -3.19 26.03
N CYS A 441 5.23 -2.23 25.65
CA CYS A 441 4.84 -0.83 25.59
C CYS A 441 3.78 -0.60 24.51
N ARG A 442 2.68 0.03 24.90
CA ARG A 442 1.61 0.44 23.98
C ARG A 442 1.81 1.89 23.56
N TYR A 443 1.70 2.13 22.25
CA TYR A 443 1.81 3.43 21.63
C TYR A 443 0.45 3.91 21.10
N GLU A 444 0.24 5.21 21.16
CA GLU A 444 -0.98 5.87 20.68
C GLU A 444 -0.64 7.12 19.87
N TYR A 445 -1.48 7.45 18.90
CA TYR A 445 -1.40 8.71 18.16
C TYR A 445 -2.07 9.84 18.93
N CYS A 446 -1.41 11.00 19.01
CA CYS A 446 -1.92 12.18 19.70
C CYS A 446 -1.47 13.47 19.02
N ASP A 447 -2.22 14.56 19.25
CA ASP A 447 -1.86 15.89 18.78
C ASP A 447 -0.64 16.45 19.53
N LEU A 448 0.34 17.01 18.83
CA LEU A 448 1.53 17.67 19.36
C LEU A 448 1.17 18.78 20.35
N ASN A 449 0.08 19.50 20.11
CA ASN A 449 -0.43 20.51 21.04
C ASN A 449 -0.82 19.88 22.38
N THR A 450 -1.40 18.68 22.38
CA THR A 450 -1.68 17.93 23.60
C THR A 450 -0.38 17.63 24.33
N ILE A 451 0.64 17.12 23.64
CA ILE A 451 1.96 16.86 24.25
C ILE A 451 2.60 18.12 24.83
N CYS A 452 2.45 19.26 24.17
CA CYS A 452 2.92 20.54 24.71
C CYS A 452 2.19 20.97 26.00
N ASN A 453 0.97 20.46 26.25
CA ASN A 453 0.29 20.68 27.53
C ASN A 453 0.82 19.76 28.65
N TYR A 454 1.31 18.56 28.31
CA TYR A 454 1.96 17.65 29.27
C TYR A 454 3.39 18.13 29.59
N SER A 455 4.15 18.54 28.57
CA SER A 455 5.56 18.95 28.68
C SER A 455 5.81 20.21 27.84
N PRO A 456 5.53 21.41 28.38
CA PRO A 456 5.67 22.67 27.63
C PRO A 456 7.10 22.97 27.13
N ASP A 457 8.11 22.41 27.77
CA ASP A 457 9.52 22.52 27.38
C ASP A 457 9.85 21.80 26.07
N VAL A 458 9.02 20.84 25.63
CA VAL A 458 9.16 20.15 24.33
C VAL A 458 8.95 21.11 23.15
N MET A 459 8.13 22.15 23.32
CA MET A 459 7.76 23.09 22.25
C MET A 459 8.95 23.66 21.48
N GLN A 460 10.06 23.94 22.17
CA GLN A 460 11.25 24.55 21.55
C GLN A 460 12.01 23.62 20.60
N TYR A 461 11.71 22.31 20.65
CA TYR A 461 12.40 21.29 19.89
C TYR A 461 11.61 20.80 18.68
N LEU A 462 10.32 21.15 18.54
CA LEU A 462 9.44 20.56 17.53
C LEU A 462 9.91 20.73 16.07
N ASP A 463 10.77 21.71 15.81
CA ASP A 463 11.38 21.99 14.49
C ASP A 463 12.73 21.32 14.25
N PHE A 464 13.21 20.49 15.19
CA PHE A 464 14.47 19.76 15.01
C PHE A 464 14.38 18.79 13.81
N PRO A 465 15.50 18.53 13.14
CA PRO A 465 15.52 17.66 11.95
C PRO A 465 15.14 16.22 12.31
N TYR A 466 14.77 15.44 11.29
CA TYR A 466 14.69 13.98 11.42
C TYR A 466 16.04 13.40 11.85
N ASP A 467 15.99 12.20 12.42
CA ASP A 467 17.11 11.49 13.05
C ASP A 467 17.64 12.19 14.30
N THR A 468 16.82 13.04 14.93
CA THR A 468 17.12 13.65 16.23
C THR A 468 16.63 12.75 17.35
N ARG A 469 17.49 12.51 18.37
CA ARG A 469 17.08 11.95 19.65
C ARG A 469 17.36 12.95 20.78
N LEU A 470 16.40 13.12 21.69
CA LEU A 470 16.49 13.98 22.87
C LEU A 470 16.24 13.15 24.13
N VAL A 471 17.12 13.26 25.11
CA VAL A 471 16.98 12.55 26.40
C VAL A 471 16.94 13.57 27.54
N ARG A 472 16.00 13.36 28.47
CA ARG A 472 15.86 14.14 29.69
C ARG A 472 16.90 13.68 30.70
N LYS A 473 17.76 14.60 31.15
CA LYS A 473 18.81 14.32 32.13
C LYS A 473 18.36 14.66 33.56
N GLU A 474 19.19 14.33 34.55
CA GLU A 474 18.92 14.52 35.98
C GLU A 474 18.58 15.97 36.38
N ASP A 475 19.01 16.96 35.59
CA ASP A 475 18.68 18.38 35.80
C ASP A 475 17.26 18.75 35.31
N GLY A 476 16.51 17.76 34.82
CA GLY A 476 15.15 17.89 34.33
C GLY A 476 15.04 18.49 32.93
N LYS A 477 16.14 18.62 32.17
CA LYS A 477 16.13 19.20 30.82
C LYS A 477 16.41 18.16 29.74
N LEU A 478 15.84 18.41 28.56
CA LEU A 478 16.10 17.64 27.34
C LEU A 478 17.40 18.09 26.67
N TYR A 479 18.23 17.13 26.31
CA TYR A 479 19.47 17.32 25.56
C TYR A 479 19.48 16.43 24.33
N VAL A 480 20.08 16.91 23.24
CA VAL A 480 20.39 16.05 22.09
C VAL A 480 21.31 14.94 22.55
N ASP A 481 20.91 13.71 22.24
CA ASP A 481 21.76 12.56 22.38
C ASP A 481 22.58 12.39 21.09
N GLU A 482 23.89 12.31 21.23
CA GLU A 482 24.83 12.18 20.10
C GLU A 482 25.26 10.72 19.87
N GLU A 483 24.69 9.78 20.63
CA GLU A 483 24.93 8.33 20.49
C GLU A 483 24.21 7.68 19.31
#